data_AF-A0A8B6BHE0-F1
#
_entry.id   AF-A0A8B6BHE0-F1
#
_cell.length_a   1.000
_cell.length_b   1.000
_cell.length_c   1.000
_cell.angle_alpha   90.00
_cell.angle_beta   90.00
_cell.angle_gamma   90.00
#
_symmetry.space_group_name_H-M   'P 1'
#
loop_
_entity.id
_entity.type
_entity.pdbx_description
1 polymer ?
#
loop_
_entity_poly.entity_id
_entity_poly.type
_entity_poly.pdbx_seq_one_letter_code
_entity_poly.pdbx_strand_id
1 'polypeptide(L)' 'MDQMIWLWQLYAVFLYEKICGVKAVISGDAVYDDECELIIMNHRTRFDWLFVFSYQIRCGSLRHFKISLKEILKNVPGP' A
#
# COMPACT_ATOMS: atom_id res chain seq x y z
N MET A 1 15.70 5.82 -6.94
CA MET A 1 15.15 4.55 -6.44
C MET A 1 13.63 4.66 -6.29
N ASP A 2 13.16 5.76 -5.71
CA ASP A 2 11.75 6.02 -5.40
C ASP A 2 10.81 6.05 -6.63
N GLN A 3 11.25 6.59 -7.77
CA GLN A 3 10.40 6.65 -8.98
C GLN A 3 10.07 5.27 -9.54
N MET A 4 10.99 4.32 -9.48
CA MET A 4 10.75 2.96 -9.99
C MET A 4 9.75 2.21 -9.09
N ILE A 5 9.87 2.38 -7.78
CA ILE A 5 8.91 1.83 -6.80
C ILE A 5 7.52 2.42 -7.05
N TRP A 6 7.45 3.73 -7.27
CA TRP A 6 6.18 4.40 -7.58
C TRP A 6 5.55 3.89 -8.87
N LEU A 7 6.32 3.79 -9.96
CA LEU A 7 5.84 3.26 -11.23
C LEU A 7 5.37 1.81 -11.09
N TRP A 8 6.08 1.00 -10.31
CA TRP A 8 5.67 -0.37 -10.02
C TRP A 8 4.34 -0.43 -9.24
N GLN A 9 4.16 0.41 -8.22
CA GLN A 9 2.89 0.49 -7.48
C GLN A 9 1.75 0.97 -8.37
N LEU A 10 1.97 2.02 -9.17
CA LEU A 10 0.98 2.50 -10.14
C LEU A 10 0.58 1.41 -11.12
N TYR A 11 1.56 0.68 -11.65
CA TYR A 11 1.31 -0.44 -12.55
C TYR A 11 0.46 -1.52 -11.89
N ALA A 12 0.81 -1.92 -10.66
CA ALA A 12 0.03 -2.89 -9.90
C ALA A 12 -1.41 -2.41 -9.66
N VAL A 13 -1.58 -1.15 -9.26
CA VAL A 13 -2.90 -0.52 -9.06
C VAL A 13 -3.71 -0.49 -10.36
N PHE A 14 -3.08 -0.08 -11.46
CA PHE A 14 -3.71 -0.02 -12.76
C PHE A 14 -4.22 -1.39 -13.21
N LEU A 15 -3.40 -2.44 -13.10
CA LEU A 15 -3.80 -3.78 -13.49
C LEU A 15 -5.05 -4.24 -12.72
N TYR A 16 -5.04 -4.15 -11.39
CA TYR A 16 -6.15 -4.70 -10.62
C TYR A 16 -7.42 -3.86 -10.72
N GLU A 17 -7.32 -2.52 -10.80
CA GLU A 17 -8.52 -1.69 -10.90
C GLU A 17 -9.09 -1.64 -12.32
N LYS A 18 -8.24 -1.53 -13.34
CA LYS A 18 -8.68 -1.34 -14.74
C LYS A 18 -8.83 -2.63 -15.50
N ILE A 19 -7.91 -3.57 -15.32
CA ILE A 19 -7.94 -4.84 -16.06
C ILE A 19 -8.81 -5.86 -15.33
N CYS A 20 -8.67 -5.98 -14.00
CA CYS A 20 -9.51 -6.89 -13.21
C CYS A 20 -10.85 -6.28 -12.78
N GLY A 21 -11.10 -4.99 -13.05
CA GLY A 21 -12.38 -4.33 -12.78
C GLY A 21 -12.68 -4.13 -11.28
N VAL A 22 -11.67 -4.19 -10.41
CA VAL A 22 -11.86 -4.01 -8.97
C VAL A 22 -12.05 -2.53 -8.66
N LYS A 23 -13.07 -2.20 -7.88
CA LYS A 23 -13.29 -0.84 -7.38
C LYS A 23 -12.80 -0.72 -5.94
N ALA A 24 -11.66 -0.06 -5.75
CA ALA A 24 -11.23 0.35 -4.42
C ALA A 24 -12.02 1.58 -3.94
N VAL A 25 -12.53 1.52 -2.71
CA VAL A 25 -13.24 2.62 -2.05
C VAL A 25 -12.48 2.98 -0.79
N ILE A 26 -12.11 4.25 -0.66
CA ILE A 26 -11.46 4.81 0.53
C ILE A 26 -12.46 5.76 1.16
N SER A 27 -12.66 5.64 2.46
CA SER A 27 -13.62 6.42 3.25
C SER A 27 -13.03 6.77 4.59
N GLY A 28 -13.44 7.91 5.16
CA GLY A 28 -12.89 8.46 6.39
C GLY A 28 -12.17 9.77 6.11
N ASP A 29 -11.49 10.27 7.14
CA ASP A 29 -10.74 11.53 7.05
C ASP A 29 -9.42 11.32 6.29
N ALA A 30 -9.11 12.24 5.39
CA ALA A 30 -7.83 12.27 4.71
C ALA A 30 -6.77 12.81 5.67
N VAL A 31 -5.56 12.27 5.57
CA VAL A 31 -4.41 12.78 6.33
C VAL A 31 -3.69 13.84 5.49
N TYR A 32 -3.22 14.89 6.15
CA TYR A 32 -2.58 16.03 5.50
C TYR A 32 -1.09 15.79 5.26
N ASP A 33 -0.55 16.35 4.17
CA ASP A 33 0.81 16.10 3.65
C ASP A 33 1.98 16.33 4.63
N ASP A 34 1.75 17.03 5.75
CA ASP A 34 2.78 17.36 6.75
C ASP A 34 2.71 16.48 8.02
N GLU A 35 1.78 15.53 8.11
CA GLU A 35 1.61 14.66 9.28
C GLU A 35 2.21 13.25 9.07
N CYS A 36 2.68 12.63 10.16
CA CYS A 36 3.17 11.26 10.12
C CYS A 36 2.01 10.26 10.21
N GLU A 37 1.88 9.41 9.21
CA GLU A 37 0.83 8.39 9.14
C GLU A 37 1.31 7.01 9.58
N LEU A 38 0.51 6.33 10.41
CA LEU A 38 0.64 4.91 10.70
C LEU A 38 -0.59 4.15 10.19
N ILE A 39 -0.39 3.38 9.11
CA ILE A 39 -1.43 2.49 8.59
C ILE A 39 -1.36 1.15 9.35
N ILE A 40 -2.45 0.78 10.02
CA ILE A 40 -2.65 -0.54 10.61
C ILE A 40 -3.74 -1.24 9.82
N MET A 41 -3.43 -2.39 9.25
CA MET A 41 -4.37 -3.16 8.46
C MET A 41 -4.33 -4.65 8.82
N ASN A 42 -5.44 -5.34 8.62
CA ASN A 42 -5.46 -6.79 8.63
C ASN A 42 -4.82 -7.29 7.32
N HIS A 43 -3.77 -8.10 7.43
CA HIS A 43 -3.05 -8.67 6.29
C HIS A 43 -3.38 -10.16 6.15
N ARG A 44 -4.53 -10.47 5.56
CA ARG A 44 -5.02 -11.85 5.38
C ARG A 44 -4.49 -12.49 4.10
N THR A 45 -4.21 -11.69 3.07
CA THR A 45 -3.76 -12.17 1.76
C THR A 45 -2.74 -11.22 1.14
N ARG A 46 -2.01 -11.71 0.13
CA ARG A 46 -1.09 -10.86 -0.65
C ARG A 46 -1.81 -9.73 -1.41
N PHE A 47 -3.12 -9.84 -1.65
CA PHE A 47 -3.90 -8.80 -2.31
C PHE A 47 -4.05 -7.55 -1.45
N ASP A 48 -3.87 -7.66 -0.13
CA ASP A 48 -3.95 -6.52 0.79
C ASP A 48 -2.95 -5.40 0.45
N TRP A 49 -1.81 -5.75 -0.18
CA TRP A 49 -0.86 -4.77 -0.71
C TRP A 49 -1.45 -3.84 -1.74
N LEU A 50 -2.38 -4.32 -2.58
CA LEU A 50 -3.01 -3.51 -3.63
C LEU A 50 -3.91 -2.43 -3.05
N PHE A 51 -4.58 -2.70 -1.92
CA PHE A 51 -5.37 -1.69 -1.22
C PHE A 51 -4.47 -0.61 -0.60
N VAL A 52 -3.33 -0.99 0.00
CA VAL A 52 -2.35 -0.02 0.53
C VAL A 52 -1.79 0.85 -0.58
N PHE A 53 -1.43 0.27 -1.73
CA PHE A 53 -0.90 1.04 -2.85
C PHE A 53 -1.95 2.00 -3.42
N SER A 54 -3.20 1.57 -3.54
CA SER A 54 -4.29 2.46 -3.95
C SER A 54 -4.55 3.59 -2.97
N TYR A 55 -4.38 3.35 -1.66
CA TYR A 55 -4.40 4.42 -0.66
C TYR A 55 -3.21 5.36 -0.85
N GLN A 56 -1.98 4.84 -0.92
CA GLN A 56 -0.77 5.64 -1.07
C GLN A 56 -0.79 6.53 -2.30
N ILE A 57 -1.26 6.02 -3.44
CA ILE A 57 -1.32 6.80 -4.69
C ILE A 57 -2.33 7.95 -4.61
N ARG A 58 -3.40 7.83 -3.80
CA ARG A 58 -4.49 8.81 -3.73
C ARG A 58 -4.39 9.77 -2.54
N CYS A 59 -3.88 9.29 -1.43
CA CYS A 59 -4.01 9.95 -0.13
C CYS A 59 -2.69 10.06 0.63
N GLY A 60 -1.63 9.36 0.22
CA GLY A 60 -0.39 9.29 0.99
C GLY A 60 0.84 9.80 0.26
N SER A 61 1.97 9.81 0.96
CA SER A 61 3.29 10.14 0.43
C SER A 61 4.19 8.91 0.33
N LEU A 62 4.93 8.81 -0.77
CA LEU A 62 5.85 7.70 -1.02
C LEU A 62 7.28 7.97 -0.59
N ARG A 63 7.59 9.21 -0.20
CA ARG A 63 8.94 9.60 0.21
C ARG A 63 9.41 8.88 1.47
N HIS A 64 8.50 8.44 2.33
CA HIS A 64 8.84 7.84 3.63
C HIS A 64 8.12 6.52 3.95
N PHE A 65 7.74 5.74 2.93
CA PHE A 65 7.05 4.48 3.17
C PHE A 65 8.00 3.41 3.76
N LYS A 66 7.75 3.03 5.02
CA LYS A 66 8.47 1.95 5.70
C LYS A 66 7.50 0.84 6.06
N ILE A 67 7.89 -0.39 5.74
CA ILE A 67 7.16 -1.59 6.14
C ILE A 67 7.90 -2.19 7.34
N SER A 68 7.17 -2.46 8.41
CA SER A 68 7.69 -3.21 9.55
C SER A 68 6.85 -4.46 9.77
N LEU A 69 7.53 -5.59 9.90
CA LEU A 69 6.94 -6.88 10.20
C LEU A 69 7.16 -7.21 11.68
N LYS A 70 6.21 -7.92 12.31
CA LYS A 70 6.43 -8.47 13.66
C LYS A 70 7.71 -9.31 13.69
N GLU A 71 8.51 -9.17 14.74
CA GLU A 71 9.83 -9.80 14.85
C GLU A 71 9.79 -11.30 14.57
N ILE A 72 8.83 -12.02 15.16
CA ILE A 72 8.66 -13.47 14.98
C ILE A 72 8.48 -13.82 13.50
N LEU A 73 7.75 -13.00 12.74
CA LEU A 73 7.48 -13.25 11.32
C LEU A 73 8.68 -12.95 10.42
N LYS A 74 9.69 -12.20 10.88
CA LYS A 74 10.93 -11.95 10.09
C LYS A 74 11.78 -13.21 9.95
N ASN A 75 11.62 -14.17 10.85
CA ASN A 75 12.39 -15.41 10.90
C ASN A 75 11.64 -16.60 10.27
N VAL A 76 10.36 -16.40 9.90
CA VAL A 76 9.58 -17.45 9.24
C VAL A 76 9.86 -17.38 7.74
N PRO A 77 10.34 -18.48 7.10
CA PRO A 77 10.52 -18.49 5.66
C PRO A 77 9.18 -18.25 4.98
N GLY A 78 9.19 -17.44 3.91
CA GLY A 78 8.02 -17.28 3.06
C GLY A 78 7.59 -18.64 2.46
N PRO A 79 6.30 -18.81 2.12
CA PRO A 79 5.85 -19.98 1.36
C PRO A 79 6.53 -20.08 0.00
#